data_AF-A0A535RWK2-F1
#
_entry.id   AF-A0A535RWK2-F1
#
_cell.length_a   1.000
_cell.length_b   1.000
_cell.length_c   1.000
_cell.angle_alpha   90.00
_cell.angle_beta   90.00
_cell.angle_gamma   90.00
#
_symmetry.space_group_name_H-M   'P 1'
#
loop_
_entity.id
_entity.type
_entity.pdbx_description
1 polymer ?
#
loop_
_entity_poly.entity_id
_entity_poly.type
_entity_poly.pdbx_seq_one_letter_code
_entity_poly.pdbx_strand_id
1 'polypeptide(L)'
;MDQAEPRRRLRELARRHGYLGCLLIFNVPPAICLQRNEGRERKVEEYVIAYHARLLEQTLLDAPNEGWEQVYVLDEGNMGDAKVEIDAV
;
A
#
# COMPACT_ATOMS: atom_id res chain seq x y z
N MET A 1 -16.12 3.05 8.31
CA MET A 1 -15.65 3.54 6.99
C MET A 1 -14.78 2.45 6.41
N ASP A 2 -15.22 1.86 5.31
CA ASP A 2 -14.54 0.74 4.65
C ASP A 2 -13.22 1.24 4.05
N GLN A 3 -12.09 0.79 4.60
CA GLN A 3 -10.77 1.23 4.13
C GLN A 3 -10.39 0.63 2.77
N ALA A 4 -11.13 -0.37 2.30
CA ALA A 4 -11.01 -0.88 0.94
C ALA A 4 -11.78 -0.01 -0.08
N GLU A 5 -12.68 0.87 0.35
CA GLU A 5 -13.46 1.71 -0.57
C GLU A 5 -12.61 2.65 -1.44
N PRO A 6 -11.58 3.35 -0.91
CA PRO A 6 -10.66 4.12 -1.76
C PRO A 6 -9.94 3.25 -2.80
N ARG A 7 -9.46 2.07 -2.39
CA ARG A 7 -8.80 1.09 -3.28
C ARG A 7 -9.74 0.61 -4.39
N ARG A 8 -10.97 0.25 -4.02
CA ARG A 8 -12.03 -0.16 -4.95
C ARG A 8 -12.31 0.92 -6.00
N ARG A 9 -12.46 2.18 -5.58
CA ARG A 9 -12.71 3.32 -6.49
C ARG A 9 -11.56 3.55 -7.47
N LEU A 10 -10.31 3.41 -7.02
CA LEU A 10 -9.12 3.51 -7.89
C LEU A 10 -9.06 2.38 -8.92
N ARG A 11 -9.32 1.14 -8.50
CA ARG A 11 -9.39 -0.01 -9.40
C ARG A 11 -10.51 0.16 -10.44
N GLU A 12 -11.69 0.59 -10.02
CA GLU A 12 -12.82 0.85 -10.92
C GLU A 12 -12.51 1.99 -11.91
N LEU A 13 -11.75 3.01 -11.49
CA LEU A 13 -11.29 4.06 -12.39
C LEU A 13 -10.34 3.52 -13.45
N ALA A 14 -9.33 2.73 -13.06
CA ALA A 14 -8.39 2.13 -14.01
C ALA A 14 -9.13 1.29 -15.06
N ARG A 15 -10.03 0.41 -14.62
CA ARG A 15 -10.84 -0.45 -15.49
C ARG A 15 -11.74 0.33 -16.44
N ARG A 16 -12.40 1.39 -15.96
CA ARG A 16 -13.27 2.22 -16.80
C ARG A 16 -12.54 2.87 -17.96
N HIS A 17 -11.25 3.11 -17.81
CA HIS A 17 -10.40 3.73 -18.84
C HIS A 17 -9.50 2.72 -19.57
N GLY A 18 -9.66 1.42 -19.33
CA GLY A 18 -8.88 0.37 -20.00
C GLY A 18 -7.42 0.24 -19.52
N TYR A 19 -7.09 0.79 -18.35
CA TYR A 19 -5.77 0.66 -17.73
C TYR A 19 -5.71 -0.53 -16.77
N LEU A 20 -4.50 -1.07 -16.59
CA LEU A 20 -4.18 -2.05 -15.56
C LEU A 20 -4.01 -1.36 -14.20
N GLY A 21 -4.56 -1.95 -13.14
CA GLY A 21 -4.31 -1.56 -11.76
C GLY A 21 -3.22 -2.40 -11.12
N CYS A 22 -2.22 -1.74 -10.53
CA CYS A 22 -1.19 -2.38 -9.72
C CYS A 22 -1.29 -1.90 -8.26
N LEU A 23 -1.34 -2.84 -7.33
CA LEU A 23 -1.32 -2.58 -5.89
C LEU A 23 0.08 -2.86 -5.32
N LEU A 24 0.74 -1.81 -4.83
CA LEU A 24 2.02 -1.91 -4.13
C LEU A 24 1.78 -1.76 -2.62
N ILE A 25 2.11 -2.80 -1.85
CA ILE A 25 1.91 -2.84 -0.40
C ILE A 25 3.27 -2.77 0.29
N PHE A 26 3.53 -1.70 1.05
CA PHE A 26 4.74 -1.56 1.85
C PHE A 26 4.55 -2.26 3.20
N ASN A 27 5.02 -3.51 3.29
CA ASN A 27 4.98 -4.31 4.51
C ASN A 27 6.17 -3.99 5.42
N VAL A 28 6.17 -2.78 5.97
CA VAL A 28 7.25 -2.28 6.84
C VAL A 28 6.84 -2.37 8.32
N PRO A 29 7.70 -2.91 9.19
CA PRO A 29 7.43 -2.97 10.63
C PRO A 29 7.08 -1.60 11.25
N PRO A 30 6.10 -1.52 12.17
CA PRO A 30 5.70 -0.25 12.79
C PRO A 30 6.84 0.48 13.51
N ALA A 31 7.78 -0.26 14.10
CA ALA A 31 8.95 0.30 14.77
C ALA A 31 9.83 1.13 13.80
N ILE A 32 9.98 0.67 12.56
CA ILE A 32 10.75 1.37 11.54
C ILE A 32 9.98 2.61 11.06
N CYS A 33 8.66 2.50 10.92
CA CYS A 33 7.80 3.64 10.59
C CYS A 33 7.87 4.73 11.67
N LEU A 34 7.88 4.36 12.96
CA LEU A 34 8.08 5.28 14.08
C LEU A 34 9.44 5.97 14.03
N GLN A 35 10.51 5.19 13.88
CA GLN A 35 11.86 5.73 13.75
C GLN A 35 11.98 6.71 12.58
N ARG A 36 11.39 6.38 11.42
CA ARG A 36 11.39 7.27 10.24
C ARG A 36 10.54 8.51 10.46
N ASN A 37 9.40 8.40 11.16
CA ASN A 37 8.53 9.53 11.47
C ASN A 37 9.24 10.61 12.31
N GLU A 38 10.11 10.20 13.24
CA GLU A 38 10.88 11.15 14.05
C GLU A 38 11.84 12.04 13.25
N GLY A 39 12.32 11.56 12.10
CA GLY A 39 13.19 12.31 11.20
C GLY A 39 12.47 13.17 10.16
N ARG A 40 11.13 13.18 10.12
CA ARG A 40 10.35 13.91 9.10
C ARG A 40 10.00 15.32 9.56
N GLU A 41 9.96 16.24 8.59
CA GLU A 41 9.46 17.61 8.78
C GLU A 41 7.99 17.63 9.23
N ARG A 42 7.14 16.80 8.61
CA ARG A 42 5.76 16.56 9.06
C ARG A 42 5.66 15.20 9.76
N LYS A 43 5.52 15.26 11.08
CA LYS A 43 5.28 14.11 11.94
C LYS A 43 3.79 13.79 12.06
N VAL A 44 3.48 12.54 12.36
CA VAL A 44 2.17 12.12 12.85
C VAL A 44 2.32 11.57 14.27
N GLU A 45 1.24 11.61 15.04
CA GLU A 45 1.18 10.99 16.35
C GLU A 45 1.35 9.46 16.25
N GLU A 46 1.96 8.84 17.26
CA GLU A 46 2.26 7.40 17.26
C GLU A 46 1.02 6.52 17.04
N TYR A 47 -0.14 6.94 17.58
CA TYR A 47 -1.39 6.21 17.41
C TYR A 47 -1.83 6.12 15.95
N VAL A 48 -1.44 7.08 15.10
CA VAL A 48 -1.73 7.06 13.67
C VAL A 48 -0.93 5.94 13.02
N ILE A 49 0.34 5.77 13.37
CA ILE A 49 1.18 4.69 12.83
C ILE A 49 0.65 3.32 13.28
N ALA A 50 0.28 3.18 14.55
CA ALA A 50 -0.32 1.95 15.06
C ALA A 50 -1.67 1.63 14.38
N TYR A 51 -2.48 2.66 14.09
CA TYR A 51 -3.73 2.50 13.33
C TYR A 51 -3.46 2.01 11.90
N HIS A 52 -2.52 2.64 11.19
CA HIS A 52 -2.15 2.24 9.83
C HIS A 52 -1.54 0.82 9.78
N ALA A 53 -0.81 0.40 10.81
CA ALA A 53 -0.28 -0.96 10.92
C ALA A 53 -1.41 -2.02 10.97
N ARG A 54 -2.45 -1.78 11.76
CA ARG A 54 -3.62 -2.67 11.82
C ARG A 54 -4.37 -2.71 10.49
N LEU A 55 -4.48 -1.57 9.80
CA LEU A 55 -5.09 -1.53 8.48
C LEU A 55 -4.27 -2.30 7.43
N LEU A 56 -2.94 -2.27 7.55
CA LEU A 56 -2.04 -3.00 6.69
C LEU A 56 -2.21 -4.51 6.88
N GLU A 57 -2.29 -4.99 8.12
CA GLU A 57 -2.56 -6.41 8.43
C GLU A 57 -3.84 -6.89 7.74
N GLN A 58 -4.93 -6.12 7.83
CA GLN A 58 -6.18 -6.44 7.14
C GLN A 58 -6.03 -6.37 5.61
N THR A 59 -5.32 -5.36 5.10
CA THR A 59 -5.09 -5.20 3.65
C THR A 59 -4.31 -6.38 3.06
N LEU A 60 -3.36 -6.96 3.80
CA LEU A 60 -2.62 -8.14 3.35
C LEU A 60 -3.52 -9.37 3.16
N LEU A 61 -4.60 -9.48 3.93
CA LEU A 61 -5.59 -10.56 3.81
C LEU A 61 -6.58 -10.30 2.67
N ASP A 62 -6.98 -9.04 2.49
CA ASP A 62 -8.02 -8.66 1.52
C ASP A 62 -7.48 -8.51 0.09
N ALA A 63 -6.26 -7.98 -0.06
CA ALA A 63 -5.67 -7.61 -1.35
C ALA A 63 -5.70 -8.73 -2.43
N PRO A 64 -5.42 -10.01 -2.12
CA PRO A 64 -5.53 -11.09 -3.12
C PRO A 64 -6.95 -11.26 -3.69
N ASN A 65 -7.98 -10.90 -2.91
CA ASN A 65 -9.39 -11.04 -3.28
C ASN A 65 -10.00 -9.73 -3.82
N GLU A 66 -9.27 -8.62 -3.73
CA GLU A 66 -9.68 -7.33 -4.29
C GLU A 66 -9.56 -7.28 -5.82
N GLY A 67 -9.09 -8.33 -6.47
CA GLY A 67 -9.08 -8.46 -7.93
C GLY A 67 -8.30 -7.36 -8.65
N TRP A 68 -7.15 -6.98 -8.11
CA TRP A 68 -6.15 -6.17 -8.82
C TRP A 68 -5.48 -7.01 -9.91
N GLU A 69 -5.07 -6.38 -11.01
CA GLU A 69 -4.36 -7.09 -12.07
C GLU A 69 -2.95 -7.50 -11.63
N GLN A 70 -2.32 -6.70 -10.75
CA GLN A 70 -1.05 -7.03 -10.11
C GLN A 70 -1.07 -6.60 -8.63
N VAL A 71 -0.51 -7.44 -7.76
CA VAL A 71 -0.31 -7.15 -6.33
C VAL A 71 1.13 -7.49 -5.96
N TYR A 72 1.86 -6.52 -5.41
CA TYR A 72 3.21 -6.74 -4.89
C TYR A 72 3.29 -6.33 -3.42
N VAL A 73 3.88 -7.21 -2.63
CA VAL A 73 4.18 -6.94 -1.22
C VAL A 73 5.66 -6.69 -1.09
N LEU A 74 6.00 -5.46 -0.72
CA LEU A 74 7.36 -4.99 -0.53
C LEU A 74 7.72 -5.05 0.95
N ASP A 75 8.64 -5.93 1.31
CA ASP A 75 9.20 -6.05 2.66
C ASP A 75 10.65 -5.53 2.68
N GLU A 76 11.30 -5.55 3.85
CA GLU A 76 12.67 -5.07 3.98
C GLU A 76 13.69 -5.82 3.11
N GLY A 77 13.40 -7.07 2.74
CA GLY A 77 14.30 -7.91 1.95
C GLY A 77 14.22 -7.62 0.44
N ASN A 78 13.10 -7.11 -0.06
CA ASN A 78 12.89 -6.90 -1.50
C ASN A 78 12.68 -5.42 -1.89
N MET A 79 12.48 -4.51 -0.93
CA MET A 79 12.16 -3.11 -1.20
C MET A 79 13.33 -2.32 -1.80
N GLY A 80 14.58 -2.71 -1.51
CA GLY A 80 15.77 -2.05 -2.08
C GLY A 80 15.98 -2.32 -3.57
N ASP A 81 15.49 -3.46 -4.05
CA ASP A 81 15.68 -3.93 -5.43
C ASP A 81 14.41 -3.80 -6.29
N ALA A 82 13.29 -3.42 -5.67
CA ALA A 82 12.02 -3.30 -6.35
C ALA A 82 12.05 -2.19 -7.42
N LYS A 83 11.87 -2.59 -8.68
CA LYS A 83 11.65 -1.68 -9.81
C LYS A 83 10.23 -1.88 -10.34
N VAL A 84 9.50 -0.79 -10.45
CA VAL A 84 8.16 -0.77 -11.05
C VAL A 84 8.27 0.02 -12.35
N GLU A 85 8.11 -0.66 -13.48
CA GLU A 85 8.06 -0.06 -14.80
C GLU A 85 6.60 0.02 -15.25
N ILE A 86 6.20 1.20 -15.73
CA ILE A 86 4.85 1.44 -16.27
C ILE A 86 5.02 1.69 -17.76
N ASP A 87 4.69 0.68 -18.55
CA ASP A 87 4.68 0.80 -20.00
C ASP A 87 3.29 1.25 -20.47
N ALA A 88 3.25 2.29 -21.29
CA ALA A 88 2.05 2.63 -22.04
C ALA A 88 1.93 1.66 -23.22
N VAL A 89 0.81 0.94 -23.29
CA VAL A 89 0.43 0.17 -24.49
C VAL A 89 -0.01 1.11 -25.60
#